data_AF-A0A0Q6YD86-F1
#
_entry.id   AF-A0A0Q6YD86-F1
#
_cell.length_a   1.000
_cell.length_b   1.000
_cell.length_c   1.000
_cell.angle_alpha   90.00
_cell.angle_beta   90.00
_cell.angle_gamma   90.00
#
_symmetry.space_group_name_H-M   'P 1'
#
loop_
_entity.id
_entity.type
_entity.pdbx_description
1 polymer ?
#
loop_
_entity_poly.entity_id
_entity_poly.type
_entity_poly.pdbx_seq_one_letter_code
_entity_poly.pdbx_strand_id
1 'polypeptide(L)'
;MPMQHHPAPILDEHWQGYELARDDTFRYVWIWQGSNIRLIALWIDGPDYAYEHGWCYPRDLELVARAVAEWDPDTQDEPMGWHKRPTHPVRQAPRRDENPEYNRPRCEHGSYYQDNGCRVLNCRDVNAYQDRARTAPEGTKA
;
A
#
# COMPACT_ATOMS: atom_id res chain seq x y z
N MET A 1 -7.60 11.24 16.12
CA MET A 1 -8.20 10.06 16.74
C MET A 1 -7.46 8.86 16.21
N PRO A 2 -7.36 7.78 16.99
CA PRO A 2 -6.76 6.54 16.50
C PRO A 2 -7.52 6.01 15.28
N MET A 3 -6.82 5.25 14.43
CA MET A 3 -7.41 4.55 13.29
C MET A 3 -8.65 3.75 13.74
N GLN A 4 -9.78 4.00 13.09
CA GLN A 4 -11.00 3.23 13.25
C GLN A 4 -11.06 2.20 12.13
N HIS A 5 -10.92 0.91 12.47
CA HIS A 5 -11.07 -0.19 11.51
C HIS A 5 -12.53 -0.60 11.36
N HIS A 6 -12.91 -0.97 10.14
CA HIS A 6 -14.22 -1.49 9.78
C HIS A 6 -14.12 -2.99 9.49
N PRO A 7 -14.34 -3.88 10.48
CA PRO A 7 -14.26 -5.32 10.27
C PRO A 7 -15.30 -5.83 9.26
N ALA A 8 -16.39 -5.08 9.09
CA ALA A 8 -17.29 -5.19 7.94
C ALA A 8 -17.07 -3.95 7.06
N PRO A 9 -16.34 -4.08 5.93
CA PRO A 9 -16.03 -2.95 5.07
C PRO A 9 -17.29 -2.25 4.53
N ILE A 10 -17.24 -0.92 4.46
CA ILE A 10 -18.37 -0.09 4.01
C ILE A 10 -18.21 0.20 2.52
N LEU A 11 -19.26 -0.02 1.72
CA LEU A 11 -19.22 0.29 0.29
C LEU A 11 -19.13 1.81 0.07
N ASP A 12 -18.14 2.25 -0.70
CA ASP A 12 -18.07 3.60 -1.25
C ASP A 12 -18.68 3.59 -2.66
N GLU A 13 -19.87 4.16 -2.80
CA GLU A 13 -20.61 4.16 -4.07
C GLU A 13 -19.96 5.03 -5.16
N HIS A 14 -19.13 6.01 -4.80
CA HIS A 14 -18.48 6.86 -5.80
C HIS A 14 -17.27 6.16 -6.43
N TRP A 15 -16.38 5.65 -5.57
CA TRP A 15 -15.15 4.97 -6.00
C TRP A 15 -15.37 3.48 -6.33
N GLN A 16 -16.57 2.95 -6.04
CA GLN A 16 -16.92 1.54 -6.26
C GLN A 16 -15.93 0.59 -5.56
N GLY A 17 -15.53 0.99 -4.35
CA GLY A 17 -14.58 0.28 -3.49
C GLY A 17 -15.15 0.06 -2.09
N TYR A 18 -14.36 -0.50 -1.18
CA TYR A 18 -14.79 -0.66 0.21
C TYR A 18 -13.81 0.00 1.18
N GLU A 19 -14.36 0.81 2.09
CA GLU A 19 -13.67 1.44 3.20
C GLU A 19 -13.31 0.39 4.25
N LEU A 20 -12.01 0.23 4.51
CA LEU A 20 -11.46 -0.71 5.48
C LEU A 20 -11.17 -0.05 6.82
N ALA A 21 -10.83 1.23 6.79
CA ALA A 21 -10.53 2.00 7.98
C ALA A 21 -10.65 3.50 7.69
N ARG A 22 -10.65 4.31 8.74
CA ARG A 22 -10.59 5.77 8.67
C ARG A 22 -9.85 6.33 9.87
N ASP A 23 -9.17 7.46 9.67
CA ASP A 23 -8.63 8.29 10.76
C ASP A 23 -9.32 9.66 10.76
N ASP A 24 -8.70 10.69 11.34
CA ASP A 24 -9.27 12.06 11.36
C ASP A 24 -9.23 12.76 10.00
N THR A 25 -8.36 12.31 9.10
CA THR A 25 -8.07 12.99 7.83
C THR A 25 -8.58 12.19 6.64
N PHE A 26 -8.43 10.86 6.68
CA PHE A 26 -8.63 10.00 5.54
C PHE A 26 -9.57 8.82 5.82
N ARG A 27 -10.28 8.42 4.77
CA ARG A 27 -10.92 7.12 4.60
C ARG A 27 -10.01 6.26 3.72
N TYR A 28 -9.77 5.04 4.14
CA TYR A 28 -8.90 4.08 3.46
C TYR A 28 -9.76 3.09 2.70
N VAL A 29 -9.89 3.30 1.39
CA VAL A 29 -10.78 2.54 0.51
C VAL A 29 -9.94 1.67 -0.40
N TRP A 30 -10.23 0.38 -0.48
CA TRP A 30 -9.65 -0.44 -1.54
C TRP A 30 -10.55 -0.40 -2.78
N ILE A 31 -9.93 -0.27 -3.95
CA ILE A 31 -10.58 -0.29 -5.25
C ILE A 31 -9.91 -1.32 -6.17
N TRP A 32 -10.66 -1.81 -7.15
CA TRP A 32 -10.07 -2.53 -8.27
C TRP A 32 -9.41 -1.53 -9.24
N GLN A 33 -8.11 -1.71 -9.51
CA GLN A 33 -7.37 -0.88 -10.46
C GLN A 33 -6.63 -1.75 -11.46
N GLY A 34 -7.25 -1.97 -12.63
CA GLY A 34 -6.71 -2.85 -13.66
C GLY A 34 -6.57 -4.29 -13.15
N SER A 35 -5.35 -4.82 -13.19
CA SER A 35 -5.08 -6.18 -12.71
C SER A 35 -4.89 -6.29 -11.19
N ASN A 36 -4.80 -5.19 -10.43
CA ASN A 36 -4.42 -5.22 -9.01
C ASN A 36 -5.47 -4.58 -8.11
N ILE A 37 -5.30 -4.72 -6.80
CA ILE A 37 -6.03 -3.94 -5.80
C ILE A 37 -5.22 -2.68 -5.49
N ARG A 38 -5.91 -1.54 -5.36
CA ARG A 38 -5.32 -0.32 -4.85
C ARG A 38 -6.04 0.12 -3.58
N LEU A 39 -5.29 0.27 -2.50
CA LEU A 39 -5.76 1.00 -1.33
C LEU A 39 -5.50 2.48 -1.56
N ILE A 40 -6.51 3.33 -1.43
CA ILE A 40 -6.42 4.79 -1.59
C ILE A 40 -6.82 5.49 -0.29
N ALA A 41 -6.15 6.62 -0.01
CA ALA A 41 -6.51 7.52 1.08
C ALA A 41 -7.34 8.68 0.52
N LEU A 42 -8.64 8.68 0.81
CA LEU A 42 -9.59 9.73 0.42
C LEU A 42 -9.80 10.68 1.58
N TRP A 43 -9.77 11.98 1.34
CA TRP A 43 -10.12 12.94 2.39
C TRP A 43 -11.54 12.72 2.89
N ILE A 44 -11.75 12.91 4.20
CA ILE A 44 -13.10 12.93 4.78
C ILE A 44 -13.87 14.18 4.32
N ASP A 45 -13.22 15.34 4.37
CA ASP A 45 -13.81 16.66 4.04
C ASP A 45 -13.14 17.34 2.82
N GLY A 46 -12.56 16.55 1.91
CA GLY A 46 -11.80 17.05 0.76
C GLY A 46 -12.44 16.73 -0.59
N PRO A 47 -11.71 16.93 -1.71
CA PRO A 47 -12.21 16.65 -3.05
C PRO A 47 -12.52 15.16 -3.22
N ASP A 48 -13.67 14.85 -3.83
CA ASP A 48 -14.14 13.49 -4.09
C ASP A 48 -13.54 12.87 -5.37
N TYR A 49 -12.98 13.69 -6.26
CA TYR A 49 -12.41 13.28 -7.55
C TYR A 49 -10.93 12.87 -7.50
N ALA A 50 -10.28 12.93 -6.34
CA ALA A 50 -8.86 12.62 -6.17
C ALA A 50 -8.59 11.89 -4.84
N TYR A 51 -7.43 11.26 -4.74
CA TYR A 51 -6.91 10.67 -3.51
C TYR A 51 -5.51 11.21 -3.22
N GLU A 52 -5.18 11.33 -1.94
CA GLU A 52 -3.88 11.89 -1.51
C GLU A 52 -2.78 10.85 -1.53
N HIS A 53 -3.10 9.58 -1.24
CA HIS A 53 -2.12 8.49 -1.24
C HIS A 53 -2.71 7.22 -1.84
N GLY A 54 -1.86 6.37 -2.42
CA GLY A 54 -2.27 5.06 -2.94
C GLY A 54 -1.20 3.99 -2.82
N TRP A 55 -1.62 2.77 -2.48
CA TRP A 55 -0.77 1.59 -2.32
C TRP A 55 -1.28 0.43 -3.15
N CYS A 56 -0.38 -0.24 -3.88
CA CYS A 56 -0.71 -1.40 -4.70
C CYS A 56 -0.55 -2.71 -3.93
N TYR A 57 -1.49 -3.62 -4.18
CA TYR A 57 -1.56 -4.96 -3.61
C TYR A 57 -1.80 -6.00 -4.73
N PRO A 58 -1.43 -7.28 -4.52
CA PRO A 58 -1.95 -8.36 -5.35
C PRO A 58 -3.47 -8.38 -5.33
N ARG A 59 -4.10 -9.19 -6.19
CA ARG A 59 -5.55 -9.50 -6.12
C ARG A 59 -5.89 -10.41 -4.94
N ASP A 60 -5.55 -9.97 -3.74
CA ASP A 60 -5.81 -10.64 -2.47
C ASP A 60 -6.41 -9.62 -1.50
N LEU A 61 -7.73 -9.69 -1.34
CA LEU A 61 -8.48 -8.77 -0.48
C LEU A 61 -8.15 -8.97 1.01
N GLU A 62 -7.86 -10.21 1.42
CA GLU A 62 -7.50 -10.53 2.80
C GLU A 62 -6.15 -9.93 3.15
N LEU A 63 -5.19 -9.95 2.22
CA LEU A 63 -3.91 -9.28 2.40
C LEU A 63 -4.08 -7.76 2.60
N VAL A 64 -4.95 -7.11 1.82
CA VAL A 64 -5.19 -5.67 1.97
C VAL A 64 -5.82 -5.36 3.32
N ALA A 65 -6.87 -6.13 3.70
CA ALA A 65 -7.53 -5.97 4.98
C ALA A 65 -6.58 -6.18 6.16
N ARG A 66 -5.74 -7.21 6.13
CA ARG A 66 -4.72 -7.47 7.16
C ARG A 66 -3.68 -6.35 7.22
N ALA A 67 -3.17 -5.92 6.08
CA ALA A 67 -2.18 -4.84 6.03
C ALA A 67 -2.72 -3.52 6.61
N VAL A 68 -4.00 -3.21 6.40
CA VAL A 68 -4.65 -2.06 7.03
C VAL A 68 -4.85 -2.30 8.52
N ALA A 69 -5.31 -3.49 8.94
CA ALA A 69 -5.55 -3.81 10.35
C ALA A 69 -4.28 -3.78 11.21
N GLU A 70 -3.13 -4.14 10.65
CA GLU A 70 -1.82 -4.14 11.34
C GLU A 70 -1.11 -2.77 11.29
N TRP A 71 -1.62 -1.84 10.48
CA TRP A 71 -0.99 -0.54 10.26
C TRP A 71 -1.30 0.45 11.38
N ASP A 72 -0.26 0.96 12.03
CA ASP A 72 -0.36 2.07 12.97
C ASP A 72 0.00 3.40 12.27
N PRO A 73 -0.96 4.27 11.96
CA PRO A 73 -0.69 5.53 11.28
C PRO A 73 0.19 6.47 12.11
N ASP A 74 0.22 6.35 13.44
CA ASP A 74 1.01 7.27 14.26
C ASP A 74 2.51 6.97 14.18
N THR A 75 2.88 5.70 13.97
CA THR A 75 4.27 5.24 13.99
C THR A 75 4.76 4.72 12.64
N GLN A 76 3.88 4.45 11.67
CA GLN A 76 4.22 3.87 10.37
C GLN A 76 3.75 4.79 9.23
N ASP A 77 4.66 5.13 8.31
CA ASP A 77 4.42 6.02 7.16
C ASP A 77 3.32 5.46 6.22
N GLU A 78 3.13 4.14 6.19
CA GLU A 78 2.18 3.45 5.31
C GLU A 78 1.84 2.02 5.76
N PRO A 79 0.71 1.44 5.31
CA PRO A 79 0.46 0.02 5.50
C PRO A 79 1.42 -0.83 4.68
N MET A 80 1.63 -2.08 5.12
CA MET A 80 2.46 -3.03 4.36
C MET A 80 1.85 -3.28 2.98
N GLY A 81 2.64 -3.16 1.91
CA GLY A 81 2.16 -3.31 0.52
C GLY A 81 3.31 -3.50 -0.48
N TRP A 82 2.97 -3.84 -1.74
CA TRP A 82 3.98 -4.10 -2.78
C TRP A 82 4.73 -2.82 -3.16
N HIS A 83 4.02 -1.75 -3.48
CA HIS A 83 4.62 -0.46 -3.84
C HIS A 83 3.67 0.69 -3.52
N LYS A 84 4.24 1.83 -3.12
CA LYS A 84 3.57 3.12 -3.02
C LYS A 84 3.46 3.74 -4.41
N ARG A 85 2.27 4.22 -4.78
CA ARG A 85 2.13 5.18 -5.88
C ARG A 85 2.05 6.57 -5.26
N PRO A 86 3.00 7.46 -5.57
CA PRO A 86 2.99 8.82 -5.05
C PRO A 86 1.95 9.61 -5.83
N THR A 87 0.85 9.90 -5.18
CA THR A 87 0.28 11.23 -5.26
C THR A 87 1.13 12.05 -4.27
N HIS A 88 1.92 12.97 -4.82
CA HIS A 88 2.82 13.91 -4.11
C HIS A 88 2.23 14.44 -2.78
N PRO A 89 3.01 14.75 -1.73
CA PRO A 89 4.23 14.11 -1.21
C PRO A 89 3.91 12.85 -0.35
N VAL A 90 4.94 12.09 0.00
CA VAL A 90 4.82 10.84 0.78
C VAL A 90 4.26 11.13 2.18
N ARG A 91 3.17 10.45 2.57
CA ARG A 91 2.68 10.43 3.95
C ARG A 91 3.80 10.15 4.94
N GLN A 92 3.92 10.97 5.98
CA GLN A 92 4.85 10.74 7.08
C GLN A 92 4.07 10.57 8.39
N ALA A 93 4.36 9.49 9.10
CA ALA A 93 3.82 9.27 10.43
C ALA A 93 4.37 10.32 11.40
N PRO A 94 3.55 10.88 12.31
CA PRO A 94 3.98 11.90 13.27
C PRO A 94 5.09 11.40 14.20
N ARG A 95 5.12 10.10 14.50
CA ARG A 95 6.10 9.44 15.36
C ARG A 95 6.95 8.44 14.59
N ARG A 96 7.24 8.73 13.31
CA ARG A 96 8.00 7.84 12.42
C ARG A 96 9.37 7.41 12.97
N ASP A 97 10.00 8.26 13.78
CA ASP A 97 11.31 7.98 14.36
C ASP A 97 11.27 6.87 15.43
N GLU A 98 10.09 6.45 15.90
CA GLU A 98 9.92 5.30 16.79
C GLU A 98 10.10 3.96 16.06
N ASN A 99 9.95 3.93 14.73
CA ASN A 99 10.14 2.73 13.91
C ASN A 99 10.96 3.03 12.63
N PRO A 100 12.25 3.35 12.76
CA PRO A 100 13.07 3.84 11.65
C PRO A 100 13.34 2.77 10.58
N GLU A 101 13.31 1.49 10.94
CA GLU A 101 13.48 0.39 9.98
C GLU A 101 12.27 0.27 9.06
N TYR A 102 11.05 0.39 9.62
CA TYR A 102 9.82 0.37 8.84
C TYR A 102 9.67 1.62 7.96
N ASN A 103 10.03 2.79 8.51
CA ASN A 103 9.91 4.10 7.86
C ASN A 103 11.14 4.50 7.06
N ARG A 104 12.01 3.53 6.73
CA ARG A 104 13.20 3.81 5.94
C ARG A 104 12.78 4.42 4.59
N PRO A 105 13.49 5.46 4.10
CA PRO A 105 13.13 6.12 2.86
C PRO A 105 12.93 5.12 1.71
N ARG A 106 11.94 5.38 0.87
CA ARG A 106 11.68 4.65 -0.37
C ARG A 106 11.85 5.58 -1.54
N CYS A 107 12.24 5.03 -2.68
CA CYS A 107 12.09 5.69 -3.96
C CYS A 107 10.63 6.12 -4.15
N GLU A 108 10.42 7.19 -4.90
CA GLU A 108 9.09 7.72 -5.24
C GLU A 108 8.14 6.60 -5.73
N HIS A 109 8.65 5.57 -6.40
CA HIS A 109 7.89 4.41 -6.89
C HIS A 109 7.86 3.17 -5.96
N GLY A 110 8.17 3.33 -4.67
CA GLY A 110 7.89 2.34 -3.62
C GLY A 110 8.98 1.30 -3.33
N SER A 111 10.13 1.31 -4.01
CA SER A 111 11.28 0.45 -3.65
C SER A 111 12.17 1.08 -2.58
N TYR A 112 12.73 0.30 -1.67
CA TYR A 112 13.71 0.80 -0.71
C TYR A 112 15.02 1.16 -1.41
N TYR A 113 15.68 2.23 -0.96
CA TYR A 113 16.93 2.71 -1.60
C TYR A 113 18.07 1.68 -1.64
N GLN A 114 18.03 0.64 -0.79
CA GLN A 114 19.05 -0.40 -0.70
C GLN A 114 18.81 -1.60 -1.64
N ASP A 115 17.61 -1.76 -2.21
CA ASP A 115 17.23 -2.94 -3.00
C ASP A 115 17.52 -2.77 -4.51
N ASN A 116 18.80 -2.57 -4.87
CA ASN A 116 19.32 -2.54 -6.25
C ASN A 116 18.85 -1.36 -7.14
N GLY A 117 18.65 -0.18 -6.56
CA GLY A 117 18.24 1.03 -7.26
C GLY A 117 16.73 1.13 -7.46
N CYS A 118 16.23 2.36 -7.66
CA CYS A 118 14.80 2.64 -7.82
C CYS A 118 14.23 1.92 -9.05
N ARG A 119 13.71 0.69 -8.88
CA ARG A 119 12.98 0.01 -9.94
C ARG A 119 11.57 0.57 -9.95
N VAL A 120 11.20 1.21 -11.06
CA VAL A 120 9.81 1.58 -11.33
C VAL A 120 9.02 0.29 -11.56
N LEU A 121 8.56 -0.32 -10.47
CA LEU A 121 7.64 -1.44 -10.53
C LEU A 121 6.24 -0.86 -10.65
N ASN A 122 5.89 -0.51 -11.89
CA ASN A 122 4.48 -0.39 -12.27
C ASN A 122 3.76 -1.63 -11.74
N CYS A 123 2.55 -1.46 -11.18
CA CYS A 123 1.72 -2.53 -10.62
C CYS A 123 1.39 -3.54 -11.73
N ARG A 124 2.36 -4.39 -12.07
CA ARG A 124 2.38 -5.35 -13.16
C ARG A 124 2.33 -6.70 -12.46
N ASP A 125 1.29 -7.47 -12.75
CA ASP A 125 1.16 -8.86 -12.31
C ASP A 125 2.51 -9.57 -12.42
N VAL A 126 3.12 -9.96 -11.30
CA VAL A 126 4.35 -10.74 -11.33
C VAL A 126 4.06 -12.24 -11.17
N ASN A 127 3.09 -12.75 -11.95
CA ASN A 127 3.08 -14.17 -12.31
C ASN A 127 4.43 -14.58 -12.96
N ALA A 128 5.17 -13.64 -13.56
CA ALA A 128 6.44 -13.93 -14.23
C ALA A 128 7.69 -14.10 -13.32
N TYR A 129 7.68 -13.65 -12.05
CA TYR A 129 8.87 -13.80 -11.17
C TYR A 129 8.81 -15.09 -10.35
N GLN A 130 7.62 -15.57 -10.02
CA GLN A 130 7.44 -16.84 -9.33
C GLN A 130 7.81 -18.04 -10.23
N ASP A 131 7.60 -17.94 -11.55
CA ASP A 131 8.01 -19.00 -12.48
C ASP A 131 9.53 -19.12 -12.64
N ARG A 132 10.29 -18.01 -12.52
CA ARG A 132 11.76 -18.06 -12.50
C ARG A 132 12.31 -18.59 -11.17
N ALA A 133 11.65 -18.30 -10.06
CA ALA A 133 12.06 -18.81 -8.75
C ALA A 133 11.71 -20.31 -8.55
N ARG A 134 10.67 -20.83 -9.22
CA ARG A 134 10.30 -22.26 -9.19
C ARG A 134 11.13 -23.15 -10.11
N THR A 135 11.89 -22.58 -11.05
CA THR A 135 12.65 -23.36 -12.05
C THR A 135 14.16 -23.34 -11.88
N ALA A 136 14.71 -22.69 -10.84
CA ALA A 136 16.09 -22.91 -10.47
C ALA A 136 16.20 -24.19 -9.62
N PRO A 137 16.77 -25.29 -10.13
CA PRO A 137 17.19 -26.38 -9.26
C PRO A 137 18.33 -25.85 -8.41
N GLU A 138 18.33 -26.22 -7.14
CA GLU A 138 19.46 -26.05 -6.25
C GLU A 138 20.76 -26.51 -6.93
N GLY A 139 21.72 -25.60 -7.02
CA GLY A 139 23.13 -25.91 -7.19
C GLY A 139 23.54 -26.65 -8.46
N THR A 140 24.18 -25.95 -9.39
CA THR A 140 25.51 -26.38 -9.84
C THR A 140 26.34 -25.16 -10.21
N LYS A 141 27.50 -25.07 -9.57
CA LYS A 141 28.56 -24.08 -9.77
C LYS A 141 29.05 -24.06 -11.23
N ALA A 142 29.35 -22.87 -11.75
CA ALA A 142 30.66 -22.45 -12.27
C ALA A 142 30.57 -20.99 -12.71
#